data_AF-A0A3M0YT58-F1
#
_entry.id   AF-A0A3M0YT58-F1
#
_cell.length_a   1.000
_cell.length_b   1.000
_cell.length_c   1.000
_cell.angle_alpha   90.00
_cell.angle_beta   90.00
_cell.angle_gamma   90.00
#
_symmetry.space_group_name_H-M   'P 1'
#
loop_
_entity.id
_entity.type
_entity.pdbx_description
1 polymer ?
#
loop_
_entity_poly.entity_id
_entity_poly.type
_entity_poly.pdbx_seq_one_letter_code
_entity_poly.pdbx_strand_id
1 'polypeptide(L)'
;MRRRDAWMTLAMCMAWWMALAQTPGPVRLANPSFEDEPGASKVPARWANCGNEEESPPDVQPGAFGIDLPAADGQTYLGLVVRDNETWEAVGQRLPVPLSPDTCYQLDLYLGRARELYSVSRSQNQRTNFITPVLLRVWGADTELCARGDILAVSEPVKWFGWHRQRLILQPVHEVRYLTLEAWYAPDFGRGVNGHLLVDGLSELTPVPCSERVAPVPQRNPRPDTT
;
A
#
# COMPACT_ATOMS: atom_id res chain seq x y z
N MET A 1 18.48 -38.50 67.58
CA MET A 1 17.40 -39.09 66.73
C MET A 1 16.17 -38.20 66.83
N ARG A 2 15.51 -37.70 65.80
CA ARG A 2 15.72 -37.57 64.36
C ARG A 2 14.71 -36.48 63.96
N ARG A 3 15.16 -35.41 63.30
CA ARG A 3 14.28 -34.35 62.74
C ARG A 3 13.34 -35.01 61.72
N ARG A 4 12.04 -34.71 61.78
CA ARG A 4 11.06 -35.08 60.76
C ARG A 4 10.60 -33.81 60.06
N ASP A 5 11.07 -33.71 58.83
CA ASP A 5 10.26 -33.46 57.65
C ASP A 5 9.64 -32.05 57.53
N ALA A 6 10.47 -31.14 56.99
CA ALA A 6 10.03 -30.18 55.97
C ALA A 6 9.45 -30.95 54.75
N TRP A 7 9.12 -30.28 53.64
CA TRP A 7 8.58 -30.90 52.42
C TRP A 7 7.06 -31.10 52.38
N MET A 8 6.28 -30.02 52.57
CA MET A 8 4.96 -29.90 51.94
C MET A 8 4.80 -28.50 51.35
N THR A 9 4.19 -28.47 50.16
CA THR A 9 3.80 -27.32 49.31
C THR A 9 4.89 -26.57 48.54
N LEU A 10 5.48 -27.24 47.53
CA LEU A 10 6.03 -26.56 46.34
C LEU A 10 5.48 -27.25 45.07
N ALA A 11 4.17 -27.14 44.82
CA ALA A 11 3.56 -27.72 43.61
C ALA A 11 2.26 -27.00 43.18
N MET A 12 2.19 -25.68 43.34
CA MET A 12 1.00 -24.92 42.96
C MET A 12 1.39 -23.49 42.58
N CYS A 13 2.00 -23.30 41.40
CA CYS A 13 2.13 -22.00 40.68
C CYS A 13 2.90 -22.08 39.33
N MET A 14 2.98 -23.23 38.65
CA MET A 14 3.64 -23.33 37.32
C MET A 14 2.69 -23.66 36.15
N ALA A 15 1.38 -23.50 36.34
CA ALA A 15 0.38 -23.82 35.30
C ALA A 15 -0.28 -22.58 34.67
N TRP A 16 0.21 -21.38 34.96
CA TRP A 16 -0.29 -20.12 34.40
C TRP A 16 0.94 -19.40 33.85
N TRP A 17 0.90 -18.99 32.57
CA TRP A 17 1.94 -18.31 31.78
C TRP A 17 2.48 -19.08 30.58
N MET A 18 1.68 -19.94 29.97
CA MET A 18 1.73 -20.07 28.51
C MET A 18 0.48 -19.40 27.95
N ALA A 19 0.46 -18.06 27.98
CA ALA A 19 -0.37 -17.32 27.04
C ALA A 19 0.20 -17.63 25.65
N LEU A 20 -0.40 -18.61 24.96
CA LEU A 20 -0.11 -18.84 23.56
C LEU A 20 -0.39 -17.51 22.85
N ALA A 21 0.66 -16.85 22.36
CA ALA A 21 0.51 -15.75 21.43
C ALA A 21 -0.22 -16.32 20.21
N GLN A 22 -1.52 -16.05 20.09
CA GLN A 22 -2.27 -16.41 18.90
C GLN A 22 -1.75 -15.52 17.79
N THR A 23 -1.17 -16.11 16.74
CA THR A 23 -0.87 -15.36 15.54
C THR A 23 -2.16 -14.73 15.04
N PRO A 24 -2.16 -13.42 14.73
CA PRO A 24 -3.33 -12.75 14.16
C PRO A 24 -3.88 -13.54 12.96
N GLY A 25 -5.18 -13.48 12.71
CA GLY A 25 -5.75 -14.02 11.47
C GLY A 25 -5.44 -13.13 10.26
N PRO A 26 -5.72 -13.60 9.03
CA PRO A 26 -5.70 -12.75 7.84
C PRO A 26 -6.65 -11.56 7.97
N VAL A 27 -6.25 -10.39 7.44
CA VAL A 27 -7.09 -9.18 7.40
C VAL A 27 -7.61 -8.96 5.99
N ARG A 28 -8.94 -8.97 5.83
CA ARG A 28 -9.61 -8.70 4.55
C ARG A 28 -9.71 -7.21 4.28
N LEU A 29 -9.30 -6.78 3.09
CA LEU A 29 -9.52 -5.42 2.61
C LEU A 29 -10.92 -5.27 2.04
N ALA A 30 -11.52 -4.09 2.16
CA ALA A 30 -12.76 -3.79 1.46
C ALA A 30 -12.46 -3.47 -0.01
N ASN A 31 -13.28 -4.03 -0.91
CA ASN A 31 -13.14 -3.90 -2.36
C ASN A 31 -11.69 -4.08 -2.87
N PRO A 32 -11.08 -5.27 -2.66
CA PRO A 32 -9.67 -5.52 -2.98
C PRO A 32 -9.34 -5.49 -4.47
N SER A 33 -10.33 -5.65 -5.35
CA SER A 33 -10.15 -5.58 -6.81
C SER A 33 -10.69 -4.28 -7.40
N PHE A 34 -11.05 -3.30 -6.54
CA PHE A 34 -11.52 -1.98 -6.98
C PHE A 34 -12.70 -2.03 -7.96
N GLU A 35 -13.59 -2.99 -7.75
CA GLU A 35 -14.79 -3.17 -8.56
C GLU A 35 -15.75 -2.00 -8.35
N ASP A 36 -16.06 -1.30 -9.44
CA ASP A 36 -17.05 -0.22 -9.51
C ASP A 36 -17.44 0.00 -10.99
N GLU A 37 -18.38 0.90 -11.26
CA GLU A 37 -18.58 1.40 -12.63
C GLU A 37 -17.32 2.19 -13.07
N PRO A 38 -16.74 1.90 -14.25
CA PRO A 38 -15.59 2.63 -14.77
C PRO A 38 -15.80 4.14 -14.86
N GLY A 39 -14.75 4.91 -14.57
CA GLY A 39 -14.84 6.37 -14.64
C GLY A 39 -13.51 7.06 -14.38
N ALA A 40 -13.24 8.10 -15.18
CA ALA A 40 -12.17 9.04 -14.91
C ALA A 40 -12.49 9.85 -13.64
N SER A 41 -11.48 10.10 -12.81
CA SER A 41 -11.61 10.87 -11.57
C SER A 41 -12.68 10.31 -10.62
N LYS A 42 -12.84 8.98 -10.63
CA LYS A 42 -13.77 8.24 -9.79
C LYS A 42 -12.97 7.37 -8.83
N VAL A 43 -13.10 7.66 -7.54
CA VAL A 43 -12.53 6.80 -6.50
C VAL A 43 -13.36 5.51 -6.41
N PRO A 44 -12.75 4.32 -6.41
CA PRO A 44 -13.49 3.06 -6.26
C PRO A 44 -14.27 3.00 -4.94
N ALA A 45 -15.45 2.38 -4.95
CA ALA A 45 -16.23 2.16 -3.74
C ALA A 45 -15.39 1.53 -2.62
N ARG A 46 -15.63 1.99 -1.38
CA ARG A 46 -14.91 1.59 -0.14
C ARG A 46 -13.49 2.12 0.01
N TRP A 47 -12.99 2.86 -0.98
CA TRP A 47 -11.76 3.63 -0.88
C TRP A 47 -12.07 5.13 -0.83
N ALA A 48 -11.16 5.90 -0.23
CA ALA A 48 -11.23 7.37 -0.18
C ALA A 48 -10.07 7.97 -0.98
N ASN A 49 -10.28 9.14 -1.58
CA ASN A 49 -9.19 9.90 -2.19
C ASN A 49 -8.23 10.38 -1.09
N CYS A 50 -6.96 10.00 -1.19
CA CYS A 50 -5.88 10.46 -0.33
C CYS A 50 -4.78 11.20 -1.11
N GLY A 51 -5.04 11.55 -2.37
CA GLY A 51 -4.16 12.37 -3.21
C GLY A 51 -4.26 13.86 -2.87
N ASN A 52 -3.58 14.69 -3.67
CA ASN A 52 -3.69 16.14 -3.56
C ASN A 52 -5.12 16.61 -3.92
N GLU A 53 -5.76 17.41 -3.05
CA GLU A 53 -7.12 17.93 -3.24
C GLU A 53 -7.25 18.91 -4.42
N GLU A 54 -6.15 19.54 -4.83
CA GLU A 54 -6.10 20.44 -5.99
C GLU A 54 -5.98 19.69 -7.33
N GLU A 55 -5.78 18.37 -7.28
CA GLU A 55 -5.64 17.51 -8.44
C GLU A 55 -6.85 16.60 -8.64
N SER A 56 -6.91 15.95 -9.80
CA SER A 56 -7.97 14.98 -10.05
C SER A 56 -7.83 13.79 -9.07
N PRO A 57 -8.95 13.23 -8.59
CA PRO A 57 -8.95 11.94 -7.94
C PRO A 57 -8.44 10.82 -8.87
N PRO A 58 -8.06 9.66 -8.28
CA PRO A 58 -7.82 8.41 -9.00
C PRO A 58 -8.95 7.99 -9.93
N ASP A 59 -8.64 7.06 -10.83
CA ASP A 59 -9.58 6.48 -11.79
C ASP A 59 -10.03 5.06 -11.40
N VAL A 60 -11.26 4.71 -11.77
CA VAL A 60 -11.68 3.32 -11.96
C VAL A 60 -11.51 3.01 -13.46
N GLN A 61 -10.53 2.16 -13.78
CA GLN A 61 -10.17 1.75 -15.13
C GLN A 61 -10.66 0.32 -15.40
N PRO A 62 -10.72 -0.17 -16.65
CA PRO A 62 -10.33 0.48 -17.92
C PRO A 62 -11.41 1.42 -18.47
N GLY A 63 -11.13 2.07 -19.60
CA GLY A 63 -12.12 2.83 -20.38
C GLY A 63 -11.93 4.35 -20.38
N ALA A 64 -10.93 4.86 -19.68
CA ALA A 64 -10.58 6.28 -19.68
C ALA A 64 -9.13 6.51 -20.16
N PHE A 65 -8.86 7.70 -20.70
CA PHE A 65 -7.51 8.17 -21.10
C PHE A 65 -6.76 7.29 -22.11
N GLY A 66 -7.47 6.44 -22.85
CA GLY A 66 -6.88 5.51 -23.83
C GLY A 66 -6.42 4.18 -23.23
N ILE A 67 -6.73 3.90 -21.96
CA ILE A 67 -6.45 2.61 -21.32
C ILE A 67 -7.53 1.59 -21.72
N ASP A 68 -7.08 0.51 -22.37
CA ASP A 68 -7.91 -0.63 -22.81
C ASP A 68 -7.45 -1.98 -22.22
N LEU A 69 -6.48 -1.96 -21.29
CA LEU A 69 -5.96 -3.16 -20.65
C LEU A 69 -7.09 -3.87 -19.86
N PRO A 70 -7.40 -5.14 -20.14
CA PRO A 70 -8.38 -5.88 -19.33
C PRO A 70 -7.92 -6.05 -17.88
N ALA A 71 -8.86 -6.09 -16.93
CA ALA A 71 -8.56 -6.30 -15.51
C ALA A 71 -7.83 -7.63 -15.26
N ALA A 72 -6.97 -7.65 -14.23
CA ALA A 72 -6.30 -8.87 -13.78
C ALA A 72 -7.26 -9.74 -12.96
N ASP A 73 -8.15 -9.11 -12.20
CA ASP A 73 -9.23 -9.72 -11.44
C ASP A 73 -10.52 -8.92 -11.65
N GLY A 74 -11.68 -9.58 -11.71
CA GLY A 74 -12.95 -8.88 -11.90
C GLY A 74 -13.11 -8.20 -13.26
N GLN A 75 -13.60 -6.94 -13.24
CA GLN A 75 -13.91 -6.14 -14.43
C GLN A 75 -13.21 -4.78 -14.44
N THR A 76 -12.90 -4.22 -13.28
CA THR A 76 -12.27 -2.92 -13.15
C THR A 76 -11.08 -2.96 -12.20
N TYR A 77 -10.30 -1.90 -12.18
CA TYR A 77 -9.10 -1.78 -11.34
C TYR A 77 -8.77 -0.32 -11.09
N LEU A 78 -7.88 -0.09 -10.14
CA LEU A 78 -7.44 1.26 -9.77
C LEU A 78 -6.39 1.78 -10.75
N GLY A 79 -6.62 3.00 -11.25
CA GLY A 79 -5.60 3.81 -11.94
C GLY A 79 -5.13 4.95 -11.04
N LEU A 80 -3.81 5.06 -10.86
CA LEU A 80 -3.16 6.15 -10.13
C LEU A 80 -2.13 6.85 -11.05
N VAL A 81 -1.99 8.16 -10.92
CA VAL A 81 -0.94 8.92 -11.63
C VAL A 81 -0.01 9.70 -10.71
N VAL A 82 1.21 9.96 -11.22
CA VAL A 82 2.10 11.02 -10.76
C VAL A 82 2.26 12.04 -11.89
N ARG A 83 2.44 13.31 -11.53
CA ARG A 83 2.40 14.43 -12.47
C ARG A 83 3.72 15.20 -12.50
N ASP A 84 3.90 15.98 -13.55
CA ASP A 84 5.08 16.82 -13.73
C ASP A 84 5.15 18.09 -12.85
N ASN A 85 4.12 18.35 -12.04
CA ASN A 85 4.13 19.38 -11.00
C ASN A 85 4.39 18.80 -9.59
N GLU A 86 5.03 17.64 -9.50
CA GLU A 86 5.33 16.95 -8.22
C GLU A 86 4.08 16.62 -7.39
N THR A 87 2.95 16.33 -8.04
CA THR A 87 1.74 15.82 -7.39
C THR A 87 1.46 14.38 -7.78
N TRP A 88 0.72 13.67 -6.94
CA TRP A 88 0.44 12.25 -7.13
C TRP A 88 -0.90 11.87 -6.51
N GLU A 89 -1.39 10.72 -6.93
CA GLU A 89 -2.65 10.14 -6.47
C GLU A 89 -2.42 9.03 -5.44
N ALA A 90 -3.39 8.91 -4.54
CA ALA A 90 -3.45 7.86 -3.54
C ALA A 90 -4.89 7.52 -3.20
N VAL A 91 -5.12 6.29 -2.74
CA VAL A 91 -6.38 5.87 -2.13
C VAL A 91 -6.13 5.26 -0.76
N GLY A 92 -7.06 5.48 0.17
CA GLY A 92 -6.96 4.89 1.50
C GLY A 92 -8.25 4.24 1.96
N GLN A 93 -8.14 3.31 2.92
CA GLN A 93 -9.28 2.75 3.63
C GLN A 93 -8.94 2.44 5.09
N ARG A 94 -9.98 2.38 5.93
CA ARG A 94 -9.88 1.87 7.30
C ARG A 94 -9.87 0.34 7.27
N LEU A 95 -8.94 -0.26 7.99
CA LEU A 95 -8.88 -1.72 8.14
C LEU A 95 -9.97 -2.20 9.10
N PRO A 96 -10.60 -3.36 8.84
CA PRO A 96 -11.59 -3.93 9.76
C PRO A 96 -10.94 -4.41 11.07
N VAL A 97 -9.68 -4.83 11.01
CA VAL A 97 -8.84 -5.22 12.14
C VAL A 97 -7.49 -4.52 12.00
N PRO A 98 -6.98 -3.85 13.06
CA PRO A 98 -5.67 -3.20 12.99
C PRO A 98 -4.53 -4.20 12.76
N LEU A 99 -3.49 -3.78 12.05
CA LEU A 99 -2.25 -4.55 11.95
C LEU A 99 -1.40 -4.34 13.19
N SER A 100 -0.79 -5.42 13.68
CA SER A 100 0.06 -5.40 14.86
C SER A 100 1.51 -4.98 14.50
N PRO A 101 2.17 -4.15 15.32
CA PRO A 101 3.59 -3.81 15.14
C PRO A 101 4.55 -5.01 15.27
N ASP A 102 4.11 -6.09 15.91
CA ASP A 102 4.95 -7.28 16.13
C ASP A 102 4.76 -8.35 15.04
N THR A 103 4.06 -8.03 13.95
CA THR A 103 3.67 -8.98 12.91
C THR A 103 3.88 -8.37 11.53
N CYS A 104 4.57 -9.10 10.65
CA CYS A 104 4.65 -8.74 9.25
C CYS A 104 3.48 -9.34 8.48
N TYR A 105 3.02 -8.66 7.44
CA TYR A 105 1.88 -9.09 6.66
C TYR A 105 2.27 -9.19 5.19
N GLN A 106 2.04 -10.34 4.58
CA GLN A 106 2.16 -10.50 3.14
C GLN A 106 0.90 -9.95 2.47
N LEU A 107 1.11 -9.13 1.45
CA LEU A 107 0.11 -8.68 0.50
C LEU A 107 0.56 -9.12 -0.90
N ASP A 108 -0.19 -10.01 -1.52
CA ASP A 108 -0.05 -10.28 -2.95
C ASP A 108 -1.03 -9.37 -3.72
N LEU A 109 -0.62 -8.83 -4.87
CA LEU A 109 -1.44 -7.95 -5.71
C LEU A 109 -0.93 -7.95 -7.15
N TYR A 110 -1.71 -7.43 -8.08
CA TYR A 110 -1.26 -7.17 -9.45
C TYR A 110 -0.86 -5.71 -9.62
N LEU A 111 0.35 -5.50 -10.12
CA LEU A 111 0.83 -4.18 -10.54
C LEU A 111 1.06 -4.19 -12.04
N GLY A 112 0.68 -3.10 -12.69
CA GLY A 112 0.79 -2.99 -14.13
C GLY A 112 0.82 -1.57 -14.65
N ARG A 113 0.99 -1.48 -15.97
CA ARG A 113 0.89 -0.26 -16.76
C ARG A 113 0.28 -0.59 -18.11
N ALA A 114 -0.53 0.32 -18.61
CA ALA A 114 -0.93 0.35 -20.00
C ALA A 114 0.19 0.98 -20.86
N ARG A 115 0.11 0.76 -22.18
CA ARG A 115 1.03 1.41 -23.15
C ARG A 115 0.74 2.89 -23.31
N GLU A 116 -0.46 3.30 -22.96
CA GLU A 116 -0.98 4.65 -23.17
C GLU A 116 -1.81 5.07 -21.96
N LEU A 117 -1.58 6.30 -21.50
CA LEU A 117 -2.48 7.06 -20.64
C LEU A 117 -2.29 8.52 -21.03
N TYR A 118 -3.19 9.05 -21.86
CA TYR A 118 -3.10 10.41 -22.34
C TYR A 118 -3.92 11.36 -21.49
N SER A 119 -3.24 12.23 -20.74
CA SER A 119 -3.85 13.29 -19.94
C SER A 119 -3.12 14.62 -20.15
N VAL A 120 -3.55 15.68 -19.47
CA VAL A 120 -2.96 17.02 -19.60
C VAL A 120 -1.80 17.18 -18.62
N SER A 121 -0.61 17.45 -19.14
CA SER A 121 0.56 17.85 -18.35
C SER A 121 0.26 19.14 -17.58
N ARG A 122 0.65 19.20 -16.31
CA ARG A 122 0.44 20.39 -15.47
C ARG A 122 1.46 21.48 -15.78
N SER A 123 2.68 21.09 -16.10
CA SER A 123 3.75 22.03 -16.46
C SER A 123 3.61 22.64 -17.86
N GLN A 124 3.14 21.87 -18.84
CA GLN A 124 3.09 22.27 -20.26
C GLN A 124 1.67 22.60 -20.75
N ASN A 125 0.63 22.25 -19.98
CA ASN A 125 -0.77 22.35 -20.39
C ASN A 125 -1.06 21.71 -21.76
N GLN A 126 -0.33 20.62 -22.06
CA GLN A 126 -0.44 19.86 -23.31
C GLN A 126 -0.86 18.43 -23.02
N ARG A 127 -1.62 17.83 -23.95
CA ARG A 127 -1.92 16.41 -23.91
C ARG A 127 -0.62 15.60 -24.06
N THR A 128 -0.26 14.87 -23.02
CA THR A 128 0.99 14.12 -22.89
C THR A 128 0.69 12.69 -22.45
N ASN A 129 1.56 11.77 -22.80
CA ASN A 129 1.44 10.37 -22.39
C ASN A 129 2.12 10.15 -21.03
N PHE A 130 1.37 9.68 -20.04
CA PHE A 130 1.80 9.50 -18.65
C PHE A 130 2.46 8.12 -18.49
N ILE A 131 3.53 7.85 -19.22
CA ILE A 131 4.12 6.50 -19.34
C ILE A 131 5.45 6.34 -18.60
N THR A 132 5.84 7.28 -17.74
CA THR A 132 7.06 7.11 -16.94
C THR A 132 6.85 6.03 -15.87
N PRO A 133 7.78 5.07 -15.70
CA PRO A 133 7.69 4.08 -14.63
C PRO A 133 7.64 4.74 -13.25
N VAL A 134 6.75 4.22 -12.42
CA VAL A 134 6.51 4.65 -11.04
C VAL A 134 6.45 3.42 -10.15
N LEU A 135 6.42 3.62 -8.84
CA LEU A 135 6.31 2.55 -7.86
C LEU A 135 5.08 2.76 -6.97
N LEU A 136 4.67 1.69 -6.29
CA LEU A 136 3.67 1.74 -5.24
C LEU A 136 4.34 1.97 -3.88
N ARG A 137 3.85 2.95 -3.12
CA ARG A 137 4.09 3.03 -1.67
C ARG A 137 2.83 2.61 -0.93
N VAL A 138 3.02 1.79 0.10
CA VAL A 138 1.96 1.38 1.02
C VAL A 138 2.22 2.03 2.36
N TRP A 139 1.32 2.91 2.79
CA TRP A 139 1.40 3.60 4.07
C TRP A 139 0.45 2.99 5.09
N GLY A 140 0.85 3.06 6.36
CA GLY A 140 0.03 2.73 7.51
C GLY A 140 -0.09 3.92 8.45
N ALA A 141 -1.31 4.19 8.93
CA ALA A 141 -1.55 5.18 9.98
C ALA A 141 -2.44 4.60 11.08
N ASP A 142 -2.32 5.12 12.29
CA ASP A 142 -3.08 4.71 13.48
C ASP A 142 -4.26 5.64 13.78
N THR A 143 -4.14 6.92 13.47
CA THR A 143 -5.04 7.97 13.95
C THR A 143 -6.16 8.30 12.97
N GLU A 144 -5.81 8.60 11.72
CA GLU A 144 -6.76 9.11 10.73
C GLU A 144 -6.54 8.53 9.33
N LEU A 145 -7.60 8.52 8.53
CA LEU A 145 -7.57 8.16 7.12
C LEU A 145 -6.75 9.18 6.33
N CYS A 146 -5.94 8.73 5.37
CA CYS A 146 -5.04 9.54 4.56
C CYS A 146 -3.85 10.20 5.31
N ALA A 147 -3.70 10.01 6.62
CA ALA A 147 -2.48 10.45 7.31
C ALA A 147 -1.24 9.76 6.74
N ARG A 148 -0.17 10.54 6.60
CA ARG A 148 1.16 10.01 6.29
C ARG A 148 1.80 9.50 7.58
N GLY A 149 1.46 8.28 7.95
CA GLY A 149 2.13 7.55 9.03
C GLY A 149 3.43 6.89 8.53
N ASP A 150 3.58 5.59 8.76
CA ASP A 150 4.77 4.84 8.37
C ASP A 150 4.63 4.22 6.98
N ILE A 151 5.71 4.21 6.19
CA ILE A 151 5.79 3.40 4.98
C ILE A 151 5.96 1.94 5.42
N LEU A 152 4.98 1.10 5.08
CA LEU A 152 4.97 -0.32 5.40
C LEU A 152 5.68 -1.16 4.35
N ALA A 153 5.59 -0.76 3.08
CA ALA A 153 6.22 -1.42 1.94
C ALA A 153 6.36 -0.45 0.75
N VAL A 154 7.33 -0.75 -0.10
CA VAL A 154 7.58 -0.05 -1.37
C VAL A 154 7.78 -1.11 -2.44
N SER A 155 7.10 -1.01 -3.58
CA SER A 155 7.36 -1.91 -4.72
C SER A 155 8.63 -1.49 -5.46
N GLU A 156 9.20 -2.40 -6.26
CA GLU A 156 10.08 -1.98 -7.34
C GLU A 156 9.33 -1.10 -8.36
N PRO A 157 10.02 -0.23 -9.11
CA PRO A 157 9.41 0.50 -10.21
C PRO A 157 8.78 -0.45 -11.23
N VAL A 158 7.52 -0.21 -11.58
CA VAL A 158 6.77 -1.00 -12.56
C VAL A 158 7.26 -0.60 -13.96
N LYS A 159 8.22 -1.36 -14.50
CA LYS A 159 8.86 -1.09 -15.81
C LYS A 159 8.18 -1.85 -16.96
N TRP A 160 7.31 -2.80 -16.66
CA TRP A 160 6.60 -3.65 -17.63
C TRP A 160 5.28 -3.04 -18.08
N PHE A 161 4.70 -3.62 -19.13
CA PHE A 161 3.33 -3.36 -19.57
C PHE A 161 2.47 -4.60 -19.29
N GLY A 162 1.18 -4.40 -19.06
CA GLY A 162 0.28 -5.45 -18.60
C GLY A 162 0.49 -5.77 -17.12
N TRP A 163 -0.09 -6.88 -16.67
CA TRP A 163 -0.14 -7.26 -15.26
C TRP A 163 1.00 -8.19 -14.87
N HIS A 164 1.64 -7.90 -13.75
CA HIS A 164 2.49 -8.84 -13.04
C HIS A 164 2.06 -8.93 -11.58
N ARG A 165 1.93 -10.16 -11.10
CA ARG A 165 1.69 -10.41 -9.68
C ARG A 165 2.95 -10.05 -8.89
N GLN A 166 2.78 -9.30 -7.82
CA GLN A 166 3.82 -8.85 -6.91
C GLN A 166 3.49 -9.32 -5.50
N ARG A 167 4.54 -9.49 -4.69
CA ARG A 167 4.43 -9.81 -3.28
C ARG A 167 5.11 -8.70 -2.49
N LEU A 168 4.37 -8.07 -1.61
CA LEU A 168 4.87 -7.08 -0.67
C LEU A 168 4.80 -7.63 0.75
N ILE A 169 5.84 -7.36 1.54
CA ILE A 169 5.86 -7.64 2.98
C ILE A 169 5.70 -6.31 3.70
N LEU A 170 4.53 -6.09 4.29
CA LEU A 170 4.24 -4.93 5.11
C LEU A 170 4.87 -5.13 6.49
N GLN A 171 5.60 -4.12 6.95
CA GLN A 171 6.32 -4.16 8.23
C GLN A 171 5.85 -3.01 9.14
N PRO A 172 4.68 -3.13 9.79
CA PRO A 172 4.23 -2.15 10.77
C PRO A 172 5.22 -2.05 11.92
N VAL A 173 5.58 -0.82 12.31
CA VAL A 173 6.36 -0.54 13.53
C VAL A 173 5.50 0.03 14.65
N HIS A 174 4.27 0.44 14.30
CA HIS A 174 3.20 0.82 15.21
C HIS A 174 1.91 0.08 14.79
N GLU A 175 0.87 0.15 15.63
CA GLU A 175 -0.45 -0.34 15.25
C GLU A 175 -0.97 0.43 14.02
N VAL A 176 -1.45 -0.28 13.00
CA VAL A 176 -1.97 0.35 11.77
C VAL A 176 -3.47 0.12 11.67
N ARG A 177 -4.24 1.21 11.64
CA ARG A 177 -5.71 1.20 11.50
C ARG A 177 -6.19 1.61 10.12
N TYR A 178 -5.35 2.32 9.37
CA TYR A 178 -5.65 2.83 8.04
C TYR A 178 -4.51 2.45 7.09
N LEU A 179 -4.88 2.00 5.89
CA LEU A 179 -3.96 1.63 4.83
C LEU A 179 -4.14 2.60 3.66
N THR A 180 -3.04 3.11 3.12
CA THR A 180 -3.05 3.98 1.93
C THR A 180 -2.14 3.40 0.84
N LEU A 181 -2.66 3.31 -0.38
CA LEU A 181 -1.95 2.95 -1.60
C LEU A 181 -1.65 4.21 -2.38
N GLU A 182 -0.38 4.43 -2.73
CA GLU A 182 0.06 5.70 -3.31
C GLU A 182 1.03 5.46 -4.47
N ALA A 183 0.78 6.12 -5.60
CA ALA A 183 1.75 6.14 -6.69
C ALA A 183 2.87 7.14 -6.37
N TRP A 184 4.12 6.76 -6.64
CA TRP A 184 5.26 7.61 -6.35
C TRP A 184 6.34 7.56 -7.43
N TYR A 185 7.06 8.67 -7.55
CA TYR A 185 8.20 8.82 -8.45
C TYR A 185 9.27 7.76 -8.17
N ALA A 186 9.62 7.00 -9.20
CA ALA A 186 10.72 6.05 -9.12
C ALA A 186 12.08 6.79 -9.19
N PRO A 187 13.04 6.52 -8.29
CA PRO A 187 14.31 7.27 -8.21
C PRO A 187 15.08 7.34 -9.53
N ASP A 188 15.08 6.26 -10.32
CA ASP A 188 15.79 6.17 -11.61
C ASP A 188 15.21 7.06 -12.71
N PHE A 189 13.98 7.56 -12.55
CA PHE A 189 13.23 8.29 -13.57
C PHE A 189 13.03 9.78 -13.25
N GLY A 190 13.46 10.22 -12.06
CA GLY A 190 13.34 11.61 -11.62
C GLY A 190 11.98 11.95 -10.98
N ARG A 191 11.92 13.15 -10.40
CA ARG A 191 10.69 13.78 -9.92
C ARG A 191 10.12 14.71 -10.98
N GLY A 192 8.86 15.09 -10.85
CA GLY A 192 8.23 16.00 -11.81
C GLY A 192 8.11 15.39 -13.20
N VAL A 193 7.78 14.09 -13.27
CA VAL A 193 7.49 13.36 -14.51
C VAL A 193 6.04 12.90 -14.56
N ASN A 194 5.51 12.68 -15.76
CA ASN A 194 4.16 12.13 -15.95
C ASN A 194 4.21 10.60 -16.05
N GLY A 195 3.61 9.91 -15.09
CA GLY A 195 3.62 8.46 -14.98
C GLY A 195 2.31 7.92 -14.41
N HIS A 196 2.05 6.63 -14.62
CA HIS A 196 0.87 5.97 -14.10
C HIS A 196 1.18 4.59 -13.54
N LEU A 197 0.32 4.14 -12.63
CA LEU A 197 0.35 2.86 -11.97
C LEU A 197 -1.06 2.26 -12.00
N LEU A 198 -1.16 1.00 -12.41
CA LEU A 198 -2.39 0.23 -12.32
C LEU A 198 -2.26 -0.79 -11.20
N VAL A 199 -3.31 -0.92 -10.38
CA VAL A 199 -3.34 -1.80 -9.20
C VAL A 199 -4.63 -2.61 -9.21
N ASP A 200 -4.51 -3.93 -8.99
CA ASP A 200 -5.66 -4.83 -9.01
C ASP A 200 -5.47 -6.06 -8.10
N GLY A 201 -6.57 -6.72 -7.74
CA GLY A 201 -6.60 -8.04 -7.12
C GLY A 201 -5.79 -8.17 -5.83
N LEU A 202 -6.00 -7.28 -4.86
CA LEU A 202 -5.32 -7.35 -3.57
C LEU A 202 -5.73 -8.62 -2.81
N SER A 203 -4.76 -9.37 -2.33
CA SER A 203 -5.03 -10.47 -1.40
C SER A 203 -5.49 -9.94 -0.04
N GLU A 204 -5.96 -10.85 0.80
CA GLU A 204 -5.97 -10.61 2.25
C GLU A 204 -4.54 -10.35 2.73
N LEU A 205 -4.40 -9.57 3.80
CA LEU A 205 -3.14 -9.37 4.50
C LEU A 205 -2.90 -10.58 5.39
N THR A 206 -2.05 -11.49 4.95
CA THR A 206 -1.76 -12.73 5.69
C THR A 206 -0.55 -12.54 6.60
N PRO A 207 -0.66 -12.80 7.91
CA PRO A 207 0.47 -12.72 8.81
C PRO A 207 1.57 -13.71 8.42
N VAL A 208 2.80 -13.23 8.41
CA VAL A 208 4.01 -13.99 8.09
C VAL A 208 5.12 -13.63 9.09
N PRO A 209 6.11 -14.52 9.30
CA PRO A 209 7.30 -14.15 10.04
C PRO A 209 7.98 -12.94 9.40
N CYS A 210 8.40 -11.99 10.23
CA CYS A 210 9.29 -10.92 9.79
C CYS A 210 10.68 -11.51 9.52
N SER A 211 10.91 -12.11 8.35
CA SER A 211 12.27 -12.42 7.92
C SER A 211 13.03 -11.10 7.74
N GLU A 212 14.22 -11.00 8.35
CA GLU A 212 15.11 -9.83 8.49
C GLU A 212 14.59 -8.54 7.85
N ARG A 213 14.15 -7.59 8.69
CA ARG A 213 13.71 -6.23 8.32
C ARG A 213 14.53 -5.74 7.12
N VAL A 214 13.91 -5.60 5.95
CA VAL A 214 14.57 -4.91 4.84
C VAL A 214 14.81 -3.50 5.38
N ALA A 215 16.08 -3.11 5.48
CA ALA A 215 16.43 -1.80 5.99
C ALA A 215 15.56 -0.76 5.26
N PRO A 216 14.96 0.22 5.97
CA PRO A 216 14.16 1.25 5.33
C PRO A 216 14.96 1.80 4.15
N VAL A 217 14.38 1.79 2.94
CA VAL A 217 14.98 2.49 1.80
C VAL A 217 15.21 3.92 2.30
N PRO A 218 16.46 4.43 2.32
CA PRO A 218 16.73 5.74 2.86
C PRO A 218 15.83 6.75 2.19
N GLN A 219 14.91 7.34 2.96
CA GLN A 219 14.16 8.49 2.48
C GLN A 219 15.19 9.59 2.27
N ARG A 220 15.59 9.83 1.02
CA ARG A 220 16.30 11.06 0.69
C ARG A 220 15.30 12.18 0.87
N ASN A 221 15.30 12.79 2.06
CA ASN A 221 14.64 14.06 2.28
C ASN A 221 15.08 15.03 1.16
N PRO A 222 14.15 15.77 0.54
CA PRO A 222 14.54 16.88 -0.32
C PRO A 222 15.49 17.78 0.49
N ARG A 223 16.61 18.18 -0.14
CA ARG A 223 17.47 19.19 0.48
C ARG A 223 16.61 20.42 0.77
N PRO A 224 16.74 21.07 1.93
CA PRO A 224 16.11 22.37 2.12
C PRO A 224 16.68 23.31 1.05
N ASP A 225 15.79 23.95 0.29
CA ASP A 225 16.16 25.01 -0.64
C ASP A 225 16.94 26.08 0.14
N THR A 226 18.21 26.23 -0.18
CA THR A 226 18.99 27.39 0.23
C THR A 226 18.57 28.56 -0.66
N THR A 227 17.79 29.48 -0.09
CA THR A 227 17.77 30.90 -0.49
C THR A 227 19.17 31.49 -0.53
#